data_AF-A0AAW9DJH2-F1
#
_entry.id   AF-A0AAW9DJH2-F1
#
_cell.length_a   1.000
_cell.length_b   1.000
_cell.length_c   1.000
_cell.angle_alpha   90.00
_cell.angle_beta   90.00
_cell.angle_gamma   90.00
#
_symmetry.space_group_name_H-M   'P 1'
#
loop_
_entity.id
_entity.type
_entity.pdbx_description
1 polymer ?
#
loop_
_entity_poly.entity_id
_entity_poly.type
_entity_poly.pdbx_seq_one_letter_code
_entity_poly.pdbx_strand_id
1 'polypeptide(L)'
;VLEHLTKKDMEAFILYLRERPLLNANTTQNGVSQTTINRTLSALSSLFKYLTEEVENEQGEPYFYRNVMKKVSTKKKKETLAARAENIKQKLFLGDETMEFLNYVDKEYQVTLSKRALSSFQKNK
;
A
#
# COMPACT_ATOMS: atom_id res chain seq x y z
N VAL A 1 -0.28 -14.40 -24.54
CA VAL A 1 0.73 -14.72 -23.49
C VAL A 1 0.10 -14.83 -22.10
N LEU A 2 -0.60 -13.80 -21.59
CA LEU A 2 -1.20 -13.82 -20.24
C LEU A 2 -2.30 -14.88 -20.06
N GLU A 3 -3.10 -15.12 -21.09
CA GLU A 3 -4.19 -16.11 -21.08
C GLU A 3 -3.71 -17.55 -20.78
N HIS A 4 -2.47 -17.88 -21.15
CA HIS A 4 -1.93 -19.23 -20.99
C HIS A 4 -1.16 -19.44 -19.68
N LEU A 5 -0.95 -18.39 -18.88
CA LEU A 5 -0.24 -18.49 -17.61
C LEU A 5 -0.88 -19.53 -16.70
N THR A 6 -0.07 -20.49 -16.25
CA THR A 6 -0.53 -21.53 -15.34
C THR A 6 -0.45 -21.07 -13.90
N LYS A 7 -1.22 -21.74 -13.05
CA LYS A 7 -1.13 -21.54 -11.60
C LYS A 7 0.30 -21.79 -11.11
N LYS A 8 0.98 -22.79 -11.67
CA LYS A 8 2.38 -23.13 -11.36
C LYS A 8 3.33 -21.99 -11.70
N ASP A 9 3.14 -21.32 -12.85
CA ASP A 9 3.97 -20.17 -13.25
C ASP A 9 3.81 -19.01 -12.27
N MET A 10 2.57 -18.73 -11.85
CA MET A 10 2.30 -17.68 -10.87
C MET A 10 2.85 -18.02 -9.47
N GLU A 11 2.73 -19.27 -9.05
CA GLU A 11 3.30 -19.74 -7.77
C GLU A 11 4.83 -19.70 -7.79
N ALA A 12 5.46 -20.08 -8.89
CA ALA A 12 6.91 -19.95 -9.09
C ALA A 12 7.36 -18.49 -9.08
N PHE A 13 6.61 -17.58 -9.70
CA PHE A 13 6.89 -16.15 -9.64
C PHE A 13 6.76 -15.59 -8.21
N ILE A 14 5.74 -16.01 -7.45
CA ILE A 14 5.58 -15.62 -6.04
C ILE A 14 6.73 -16.14 -5.19
N LEU A 15 7.15 -17.39 -5.43
CA LEU A 15 8.29 -17.99 -4.75
C LEU A 15 9.57 -17.19 -5.05
N TYR A 16 9.81 -16.88 -6.33
CA TYR A 16 10.91 -16.02 -6.76
C TYR A 16 10.92 -14.66 -6.04
N LEU A 17 9.77 -13.99 -5.94
CA LEU A 17 9.66 -12.71 -5.23
C LEU A 17 9.98 -12.82 -3.73
N ARG A 18 9.68 -13.98 -3.11
CA ARG A 18 10.00 -14.26 -1.71
C ARG A 18 11.46 -14.65 -1.49
N GLU A 19 12.07 -15.31 -2.47
CA GLU A 19 13.44 -15.84 -2.39
C GLU A 19 14.49 -14.85 -2.90
N ARG A 20 14.09 -13.81 -3.64
CA ARG A 20 14.97 -12.69 -4.05
C ARG A 20 15.89 -12.13 -2.95
N PRO A 21 15.49 -12.03 -1.66
CA PRO A 21 16.41 -11.68 -0.57
C PRO A 21 17.68 -12.54 -0.45
N LEU A 22 17.63 -13.82 -0.87
CA LEU A 22 18.69 -14.80 -0.62
C LEU A 22 19.80 -14.80 -1.67
N LEU A 23 19.61 -14.10 -2.80
CA LEU A 23 20.52 -14.15 -3.96
C LEU A 23 21.54 -13.00 -4.01
N ASN A 24 21.40 -11.98 -3.17
CA ASN A 24 22.32 -10.84 -3.11
C ASN A 24 23.27 -11.00 -1.93
N ALA A 25 24.31 -11.82 -2.10
CA ALA A 25 25.30 -12.14 -1.06
C ALA A 25 26.13 -10.93 -0.54
N ASN A 26 26.07 -9.76 -1.20
CA ASN A 26 26.96 -8.62 -0.92
C ASN A 26 26.23 -7.34 -0.51
N THR A 27 24.97 -7.40 -0.07
CA THR A 27 24.27 -6.19 0.36
C THR A 27 23.35 -6.45 1.55
N THR A 28 23.50 -5.67 2.62
CA THR A 28 22.61 -5.58 3.80
C THR A 28 21.21 -5.04 3.47
N GLN A 29 20.79 -5.09 2.21
CA GLN A 29 19.48 -4.65 1.75
C GLN A 29 18.50 -5.80 1.98
N ASN A 30 17.67 -5.63 3.01
CA ASN A 30 16.50 -6.45 3.25
C ASN A 30 15.77 -6.71 1.93
N GLY A 31 15.52 -7.97 1.59
CA GLY A 31 14.84 -8.32 0.34
C GLY A 31 13.45 -7.68 0.20
N VAL A 32 12.76 -8.02 -0.90
CA VAL A 32 11.44 -7.44 -1.19
C VAL A 32 10.50 -7.66 -0.01
N SER A 33 10.08 -6.55 0.63
CA SER A 33 9.23 -6.63 1.81
C SER A 33 7.92 -7.36 1.50
N GLN A 34 7.35 -8.04 2.50
CA GLN A 34 6.03 -8.69 2.35
C GLN A 34 4.96 -7.69 1.90
N THR A 35 5.06 -6.43 2.33
CA THR A 35 4.19 -5.34 1.87
C THR A 35 4.33 -5.11 0.36
N THR A 36 5.55 -5.07 -0.16
CA THR A 36 5.83 -4.92 -1.59
C THR A 36 5.31 -6.11 -2.39
N ILE A 37 5.54 -7.34 -1.93
CA ILE A 37 5.02 -8.56 -2.58
C ILE A 37 3.48 -8.52 -2.66
N ASN A 38 2.81 -8.15 -1.56
CA ASN A 38 1.35 -8.04 -1.53
C ASN A 38 0.82 -6.93 -2.45
N ARG A 39 1.53 -5.80 -2.57
CA ARG A 39 1.20 -4.74 -3.53
C ARG A 39 1.29 -5.25 -4.97
N THR A 40 2.37 -5.96 -5.32
CA THR A 40 2.51 -6.57 -6.65
C THR A 40 1.39 -7.54 -6.96
N LEU A 41 1.03 -8.41 -6.01
CA LEU A 41 -0.07 -9.37 -6.19
C LEU A 41 -1.44 -8.70 -6.32
N SER A 42 -1.66 -7.62 -5.59
CA SER A 42 -2.88 -6.82 -5.71
C SER A 42 -2.95 -6.17 -7.10
N ALA A 43 -1.86 -5.57 -7.59
CA ALA A 43 -1.80 -4.96 -8.92
C ALA A 43 -2.05 -5.98 -10.04
N LEU A 44 -1.46 -7.17 -9.94
CA LEU A 44 -1.71 -8.27 -10.88
C LEU A 44 -3.17 -8.72 -10.84
N SER A 45 -3.77 -8.82 -9.65
CA SER A 45 -5.18 -9.21 -9.51
C SER A 45 -6.11 -8.19 -10.17
N SER A 46 -5.84 -6.89 -9.97
CA SER A 46 -6.57 -5.81 -10.62
C SER A 46 -6.39 -5.82 -12.13
N LEU A 47 -5.17 -6.03 -12.64
CA LEU A 47 -4.89 -6.12 -14.07
C LEU A 47 -5.66 -7.28 -14.72
N PHE A 48 -5.60 -8.47 -14.13
CA PHE A 48 -6.33 -9.63 -14.64
C PHE A 48 -7.83 -9.38 -14.60
N LYS A 49 -8.36 -8.81 -13.51
CA LYS A 49 -9.79 -8.46 -13.43
C LYS A 49 -10.18 -7.48 -14.54
N TYR A 50 -9.40 -6.42 -14.73
CA TYR A 50 -9.63 -5.43 -15.78
C TYR A 50 -9.75 -6.13 -17.15
N LEU A 51 -8.72 -6.88 -17.53
CA LEU A 51 -8.64 -7.55 -18.84
C LEU A 51 -9.70 -8.64 -19.06
N THR A 52 -10.22 -9.27 -18.00
CA THR A 52 -11.19 -10.37 -18.11
C THR A 52 -12.64 -9.96 -17.85
N GLU A 53 -12.90 -8.80 -17.24
CA GLU A 53 -14.24 -8.41 -16.74
C GLU A 53 -14.62 -6.95 -16.97
N GLU A 54 -13.66 -6.01 -17.05
CA GLU A 54 -13.97 -4.57 -17.08
C GLU A 54 -13.78 -3.93 -18.45
N VAL A 55 -13.05 -4.59 -19.35
CA VAL A 55 -12.87 -4.14 -20.74
C VAL A 55 -13.32 -5.19 -21.74
N GLU A 56 -13.91 -4.68 -22.81
CA GLU A 56 -14.36 -5.44 -23.96
C GLU A 56 -13.54 -5.03 -25.20
N ASN A 57 -13.32 -6.00 -26.09
CA ASN A 57 -12.79 -5.75 -27.42
C ASN A 57 -13.90 -5.21 -28.36
N GLU A 58 -13.56 -4.94 -29.62
CA GLU A 58 -14.51 -4.42 -30.63
C GLU A 58 -15.72 -5.34 -30.89
N GLN A 59 -15.66 -6.59 -30.43
CA GLN A 59 -16.70 -7.61 -30.58
C GLN A 59 -17.57 -7.76 -29.32
N GLY A 60 -17.33 -6.95 -28.28
CA GLY A 60 -18.05 -7.03 -27.01
C GLY A 60 -17.57 -8.16 -26.08
N GLU A 61 -16.43 -8.79 -26.39
CA GLU A 61 -15.89 -9.89 -25.58
C GLU A 61 -14.68 -9.44 -24.74
N PRO A 62 -14.45 -10.04 -23.55
CA PRO A 62 -13.23 -9.79 -22.79
C PRO A 62 -11.96 -10.14 -23.57
N TYR A 63 -10.82 -9.52 -23.25
CA TYR A 63 -9.55 -9.83 -23.91
C TYR A 63 -9.14 -11.31 -23.76
N PHE A 64 -9.48 -11.92 -22.62
CA PHE A 64 -9.40 -13.37 -22.40
C PHE A 64 -10.24 -13.76 -21.18
N TYR A 65 -10.71 -15.01 -21.13
CA TYR A 65 -11.61 -15.49 -20.08
C TYR A 65 -10.88 -16.04 -18.85
N ARG A 66 -9.65 -16.51 -19.03
CA ARG A 66 -8.92 -17.22 -17.99
C ARG A 66 -8.22 -16.27 -17.02
N ASN A 67 -8.78 -16.14 -15.83
CA ASN A 67 -8.15 -15.40 -14.73
C ASN A 67 -7.39 -16.34 -13.77
N VAL A 68 -6.07 -16.45 -13.93
CA VAL A 68 -5.22 -17.27 -13.05
C VAL A 68 -5.06 -16.65 -11.65
N MET A 69 -5.14 -15.33 -11.53
CA MET A 69 -4.99 -14.62 -10.26
C MET A 69 -6.09 -14.97 -9.25
N LYS A 70 -7.31 -15.32 -9.72
CA LYS A 70 -8.38 -15.86 -8.85
C LYS A 70 -8.02 -17.18 -8.17
N LYS A 71 -7.09 -17.96 -8.74
CA LYS A 71 -6.68 -19.30 -8.26
C LYS A 71 -5.45 -19.25 -7.36
N VAL A 72 -4.80 -18.09 -7.25
CA VAL A 72 -3.59 -17.88 -6.47
C VAL A 72 -3.99 -17.35 -5.09
N SER A 73 -3.76 -18.15 -4.05
CA SER A 73 -4.06 -17.73 -2.68
C SER A 73 -3.01 -16.74 -2.18
N THR A 74 -3.37 -15.45 -2.15
CA THR A 74 -2.58 -14.44 -1.45
C THR A 74 -2.83 -14.56 0.05
N LYS A 75 -1.82 -14.92 0.85
CA LYS A 75 -1.92 -14.88 2.31
C LYS A 75 -2.06 -13.41 2.74
N LYS A 76 -3.30 -12.95 2.95
CA LYS A 76 -3.55 -11.66 3.61
C LYS A 76 -2.88 -11.70 4.99
N LYS A 77 -2.15 -10.65 5.36
CA LYS A 77 -1.66 -10.49 6.74
C LYS A 77 -2.90 -10.48 7.64
N LYS A 78 -3.08 -11.53 8.46
CA LYS A 78 -4.12 -11.54 9.49
C LYS A 78 -3.68 -10.57 10.57
N GLU A 79 -4.09 -9.32 10.46
CA GLU A 79 -4.04 -8.38 11.57
C GLU A 79 -5.41 -8.41 12.25
N THR A 80 -5.42 -8.54 13.57
CA THR A 80 -6.66 -8.46 14.34
C THR A 80 -7.18 -7.03 14.31
N LEU A 81 -8.50 -6.84 14.40
CA LEU A 81 -9.09 -5.50 14.48
C LEU A 81 -8.48 -4.69 15.62
N ALA A 82 -8.20 -5.33 16.76
CA ALA A 82 -7.53 -4.72 17.90
C ALA A 82 -6.10 -4.24 17.57
N ALA A 83 -5.28 -5.08 16.94
CA ALA A 83 -3.91 -4.69 16.57
C ALA A 83 -3.92 -3.52 15.56
N ARG A 84 -4.86 -3.54 14.62
CA ARG A 84 -5.04 -2.44 13.68
C ARG A 84 -5.50 -1.15 14.38
N ALA A 85 -6.44 -1.25 15.31
CA ALA A 85 -6.93 -0.11 16.08
C ALA A 85 -5.79 0.51 16.91
N GLU A 86 -4.97 -0.31 17.57
CA GLU A 86 -3.82 0.17 18.36
C GLU A 86 -2.76 0.86 17.49
N ASN A 87 -2.45 0.30 16.32
CA ASN A 87 -1.54 0.91 15.34
C ASN A 87 -2.04 2.26 14.80
N ILE A 88 -3.37 2.44 14.71
CA ILE A 88 -3.98 3.69 14.26
C ILE A 88 -4.11 4.69 15.42
N LYS A 89 -4.37 4.20 16.63
CA LYS A 89 -4.58 5.00 17.85
C LYS A 89 -3.46 6.02 18.07
N GLN A 90 -2.20 5.61 17.91
CA GLN A 90 -1.02 6.48 18.06
C GLN A 90 -0.89 7.59 16.99
N LYS A 91 -1.66 7.50 15.90
CA LYS A 91 -1.67 8.48 14.81
C LYS A 91 -2.90 9.38 14.83
N LEU A 92 -3.81 9.15 15.76
CA LEU A 92 -5.01 9.94 15.95
C LEU A 92 -4.80 10.89 17.12
N PHE A 93 -5.24 12.12 16.97
CA PHE A 93 -5.42 13.02 18.11
C PHE A 93 -6.69 12.57 18.84
N LEU A 94 -6.54 12.02 20.04
CA LEU A 94 -7.65 11.43 20.79
C LEU A 94 -7.92 12.25 22.05
N GLY A 95 -9.19 12.33 22.44
CA GLY A 95 -9.61 13.11 23.61
C GLY A 95 -9.26 14.60 23.45
N ASP A 96 -8.64 15.17 24.47
CA ASP A 96 -8.32 16.60 24.54
C ASP A 96 -7.13 17.00 23.65
N GLU A 97 -6.34 16.06 23.15
CA GLU A 97 -5.15 16.33 22.31
C GLU A 97 -5.50 17.10 21.04
N THR A 98 -6.72 16.93 20.50
CA THR A 98 -7.17 17.69 19.34
C THR A 98 -7.32 19.17 19.69
N MET A 99 -7.95 19.48 20.83
CA MET A 99 -8.16 20.86 21.27
C MET A 99 -6.86 21.50 21.73
N GLU A 100 -5.99 20.74 22.39
CA GLU A 100 -4.64 21.18 22.74
C GLU A 100 -3.81 21.50 21.50
N PHE A 101 -3.85 20.63 20.47
CA PHE A 101 -3.15 20.90 19.21
C PHE A 101 -3.67 22.15 18.52
N LEU A 102 -4.99 22.33 18.43
CA LEU A 102 -5.59 23.54 17.85
C LEU A 102 -5.20 24.79 18.65
N ASN A 103 -5.24 24.74 19.98
CA ASN A 103 -4.84 25.86 20.84
C ASN A 103 -3.34 26.16 20.72
N TYR A 104 -2.50 25.14 20.60
CA TYR A 104 -1.07 25.28 20.34
C TYR A 104 -0.82 25.99 19.01
N VAL A 105 -1.43 25.53 17.91
CA VAL A 105 -1.28 26.16 16.59
C VAL A 105 -1.75 27.62 16.62
N ASP A 106 -2.88 27.90 17.28
CA ASP A 106 -3.47 29.23 17.32
C ASP A 106 -2.65 30.23 18.17
N LYS A 107 -2.20 29.81 19.37
CA LYS A 107 -1.69 30.73 20.40
C LYS A 107 -0.22 30.56 20.74
N GLU A 108 0.29 29.34 20.73
CA GLU A 108 1.61 29.04 21.27
C GLU A 108 2.67 28.92 20.18
N TYR A 109 2.31 28.33 19.03
CA TYR A 109 3.21 28.13 17.90
C TYR A 109 3.81 29.45 17.42
N GLN A 110 2.97 30.49 17.31
CA GLN A 110 3.38 31.84 16.91
C GLN A 110 4.56 32.39 17.75
N VAL A 111 4.60 32.07 19.06
CA VAL A 111 5.61 32.57 20.00
C VAL A 111 6.95 31.85 19.82
N THR A 112 6.93 30.62 19.31
CA THR A 112 8.14 29.81 19.05
C THR A 112 8.82 30.15 17.71
N LEU A 113 8.17 30.94 16.86
CA LEU A 113 8.66 31.26 15.51
C LEU A 113 9.72 32.37 15.51
N SER A 114 10.70 32.24 14.62
CA SER A 114 11.60 33.35 14.28
C SER A 114 10.83 34.50 13.63
N LYS A 115 11.33 35.74 13.73
CA LYS A 115 10.68 36.93 13.14
C LYS A 115 10.33 36.77 11.64
N ARG A 116 11.16 36.05 10.89
CA ARG A 116 10.91 35.75 9.47
C ARG A 116 9.76 34.77 9.28
N ALA A 117 9.73 33.69 10.06
CA ALA A 117 8.68 32.68 9.99
C ALA A 117 7.34 33.21 10.53
N LEU A 118 7.38 34.10 11.53
CA LEU A 118 6.22 34.78 12.09
C LEU A 118 5.45 35.58 11.04
N SER A 119 6.16 36.31 10.17
CA SER A 119 5.53 37.07 9.09
C SER A 119 4.76 36.17 8.11
N SER A 120 5.32 35.00 7.77
CA SER A 120 4.63 34.01 6.93
C SER A 120 3.46 33.36 7.67
N PHE A 121 3.60 33.06 8.96
CA PHE A 121 2.53 32.48 9.77
C PHE A 121 1.33 33.43 9.85
N GLN A 122 1.54 34.71 10.16
CA GLN A 122 0.46 35.71 10.21
C GLN A 122 -0.24 35.93 8.86
N LYS A 123 0.45 35.71 7.73
CA LYS A 123 -0.16 35.80 6.39
C LYS A 123 -1.02 34.59 6.01
N ASN A 124 -0.74 33.42 6.58
CA ASN A 124 -1.39 32.16 6.23
C ASN A 124 -2.34 31.64 7.33
N LYS A 125 -2.41 32.34 8.46
CA LYS A 125 -3.37 32.09 9.52
C LYS A 125 -4.76 32.56 9.08
#